data_AF-A0A8T7JRW5-F1
#
_entry.id   AF-A0A8T7JRW5-F1
#
_cell.length_a   1.000
_cell.length_b   1.000
_cell.length_c   1.000
_cell.angle_alpha   90.00
_cell.angle_beta   90.00
_cell.angle_gamma   90.00
#
_symmetry.space_group_name_H-M   'P 1'
#
loop_
_entity.id
_entity.type
_entity.pdbx_description
1 polymer ?
#
loop_
_entity_poly.entity_id
_entity_poly.type
_entity_poly.pdbx_seq_one_letter_code
_entity_poly.pdbx_strand_id
1 'polypeptide(L)'
;MNNTKTTAISGCVIWFLLITIISSCIMPMAFVVGGVTSASEWSIKTMGRFICPENTTPTRYSYDTFTTDEYGNARPSTAYELHCLDSSGEVVKEDPIGYAFGWSGLWAVVGVIVSVGLTFLLAAPGGMLVTKVLNSLREKKTLQN
;
A
#
# COMPACT_ATOMS: atom_id res chain seq x y z
N MET A 1 5.17 36.61 -22.09
CA MET A 1 5.72 35.33 -21.60
C MET A 1 4.83 34.72 -20.51
N ASN A 2 3.59 34.30 -20.80
CA ASN A 2 2.70 33.74 -19.76
C ASN A 2 2.08 32.38 -20.12
N ASN A 3 1.88 32.07 -21.40
CA ASN A 3 1.11 30.89 -21.80
C ASN A 3 1.82 29.56 -21.51
N THR A 4 3.15 29.47 -21.67
CA THR A 4 3.91 28.24 -21.44
C THR A 4 3.95 27.83 -19.96
N LYS A 5 3.99 28.80 -19.04
CA LYS A 5 3.95 28.54 -17.59
C LYS A 5 2.57 28.04 -17.17
N THR A 6 1.50 28.62 -17.72
CA THR A 6 0.12 28.20 -17.42
C THR A 6 -0.19 26.78 -17.90
N THR A 7 0.34 26.36 -19.06
CA THR A 7 0.15 24.99 -19.58
C THR A 7 0.92 23.94 -18.77
N ALA A 8 2.14 24.26 -18.30
CA ALA A 8 2.91 23.34 -17.45
C ALA A 8 2.25 23.15 -16.07
N ILE A 9 1.69 24.23 -15.51
CA ILE A 9 0.97 24.18 -14.23
C ILE A 9 -0.31 23.33 -14.36
N SER A 10 -1.08 23.45 -15.46
CA SER A 10 -2.31 22.65 -15.61
C SER A 10 -2.03 21.16 -15.79
N GLY A 11 -0.95 20.78 -16.48
CA GLY A 11 -0.54 19.38 -16.64
C GLY A 11 -0.17 18.73 -15.29
N CYS A 12 0.54 19.45 -14.44
CA CYS A 12 0.91 18.95 -13.12
C CYS A 12 -0.33 18.75 -12.22
N VAL A 13 -1.29 19.68 -12.25
CA VAL A 13 -2.55 19.56 -11.49
C VAL A 13 -3.38 18.36 -11.95
N ILE A 14 -3.48 18.12 -13.27
CA ILE A 14 -4.19 16.95 -13.82
C ILE A 14 -3.50 15.66 -13.40
N TRP A 15 -2.16 15.63 -13.42
CA TRP A 15 -1.39 14.46 -13.02
C TRP A 15 -1.58 14.15 -11.52
N PHE A 16 -1.54 15.15 -10.65
CA PHE A 16 -1.84 14.99 -9.22
C PHE A 16 -3.26 14.47 -8.98
N LEU A 17 -4.26 14.97 -9.71
CA LEU A 17 -5.65 14.47 -9.60
C LEU A 17 -5.79 13.02 -10.07
N LEU A 18 -5.10 12.63 -11.14
CA LEU A 18 -5.12 11.24 -11.59
C LEU A 18 -4.45 10.31 -10.58
N ILE A 19 -3.31 10.71 -10.00
CA ILE A 19 -2.62 9.93 -8.97
C ILE A 19 -3.50 9.73 -7.75
N THR A 20 -4.17 10.77 -7.25
CA THR A 20 -4.98 10.64 -6.04
C THR A 20 -6.17 9.71 -6.26
N ILE A 21 -6.85 9.82 -7.41
CA ILE A 21 -7.99 8.93 -7.74
C ILE A 21 -7.50 7.49 -7.93
N ILE A 22 -6.44 7.26 -8.69
CA ILE A 22 -5.91 5.91 -8.96
C ILE A 22 -5.36 5.30 -7.67
N SER A 23 -4.59 6.04 -6.89
CA SER A 23 -4.02 5.56 -5.61
C SER A 23 -5.10 5.26 -4.59
N SER A 24 -6.22 5.99 -4.57
CA SER A 24 -7.35 5.65 -3.67
C SER A 24 -7.97 4.28 -3.95
N CYS A 25 -7.79 3.74 -5.16
CA CYS A 25 -8.26 2.40 -5.52
C CYS A 25 -7.18 1.34 -5.27
N ILE A 26 -5.92 1.66 -5.58
CA ILE A 26 -4.82 0.69 -5.52
C ILE A 26 -4.29 0.51 -4.09
N MET A 27 -4.22 1.57 -3.30
CA MET A 27 -3.66 1.51 -1.93
C MET A 27 -4.48 0.60 -1.00
N PRO A 28 -5.83 0.69 -0.93
CA PRO A 28 -6.60 -0.24 -0.12
C PRO A 28 -6.36 -1.70 -0.52
N MET A 29 -6.27 -1.99 -1.81
CA MET A 29 -5.99 -3.34 -2.30
C MET A 29 -4.59 -3.81 -1.89
N ALA A 30 -3.58 -2.94 -1.98
CA ALA A 30 -2.22 -3.24 -1.52
C ALA A 30 -2.17 -3.54 -0.01
N PHE A 31 -2.91 -2.77 0.82
CA PHE A 31 -2.99 -3.03 2.26
C PHE A 31 -3.72 -4.34 2.58
N VAL A 32 -4.81 -4.65 1.86
CA VAL A 32 -5.52 -5.93 2.05
C VAL A 32 -4.61 -7.11 1.67
N VAL A 33 -3.92 -7.03 0.53
CA VAL A 33 -2.97 -8.08 0.12
C VAL A 33 -1.83 -8.20 1.13
N GLY A 34 -1.25 -7.09 1.57
CA GLY A 34 -0.21 -7.08 2.60
C GLY A 34 -0.69 -7.66 3.93
N GLY A 35 -1.92 -7.34 4.35
CA GLY A 35 -2.52 -7.83 5.59
C GLY A 35 -2.84 -9.32 5.56
N VAL A 36 -3.37 -9.84 4.45
CA VAL A 36 -3.66 -11.28 4.31
C VAL A 36 -2.37 -12.10 4.19
N THR A 37 -1.35 -11.55 3.52
CA THR A 37 -0.09 -12.26 3.29
C THR A 37 0.91 -12.14 4.44
N SER A 38 0.67 -11.27 5.43
CA SER A 38 1.54 -11.11 6.61
C SER A 38 1.55 -12.34 7.52
N ALA A 39 0.56 -13.24 7.42
CA ALA A 39 0.57 -14.51 8.12
C ALA A 39 1.33 -15.61 7.36
N SER A 40 1.91 -15.34 6.19
CA SER A 40 2.62 -16.35 5.40
C SER A 40 4.09 -16.51 5.84
N GLU A 41 4.66 -17.71 5.71
CA GLU A 41 6.10 -17.93 5.94
C GLU A 41 6.98 -17.06 5.05
N TRP A 42 6.48 -16.69 3.86
CA TRP A 42 7.19 -15.82 2.94
C TRP A 42 7.42 -14.41 3.51
N SER A 43 6.42 -13.87 4.21
CA SER A 43 6.53 -12.57 4.87
C SER A 43 7.60 -12.58 5.96
N ILE A 44 7.63 -13.65 6.77
CA ILE A 44 8.58 -13.83 7.87
C ILE A 44 10.00 -14.04 7.34
N LYS A 45 10.17 -14.84 6.29
CA LYS A 45 11.49 -15.04 5.69
C LYS A 45 12.04 -13.75 5.07
N THR A 46 11.17 -12.97 4.43
CA THR A 46 11.57 -11.73 3.76
C THR A 46 11.86 -10.63 4.77
N MET A 47 10.97 -10.39 5.73
CA MET A 47 11.16 -9.38 6.78
C MET A 47 12.20 -9.79 7.81
N GLY A 48 12.31 -11.09 8.09
CA GLY A 48 13.34 -11.64 8.97
C GLY A 48 14.75 -11.34 8.49
N ARG A 49 14.99 -11.27 7.17
CA ARG A 49 16.28 -10.82 6.63
C ARG A 49 16.63 -9.37 7.00
N PHE A 50 15.64 -8.52 7.24
CA PHE A 50 15.85 -7.11 7.62
C PHE A 50 15.82 -6.89 9.13
N ILE A 51 15.12 -7.73 9.88
CA ILE A 51 14.87 -7.56 11.33
C ILE A 51 15.85 -8.36 12.18
N CYS A 52 16.20 -9.56 11.73
CA CYS A 52 17.07 -10.47 12.46
C CYS A 52 18.55 -10.09 12.30
N PRO A 53 19.36 -10.20 13.37
CA PRO A 53 20.80 -9.97 13.29
C PRO A 53 21.50 -11.03 12.42
N GLU A 54 22.69 -10.69 11.93
CA GLU A 54 23.49 -11.62 11.12
C GLU A 54 23.77 -12.92 11.89
N ASN A 55 23.82 -14.06 11.17
CA ASN A 55 23.91 -15.43 11.69
C ASN A 55 22.69 -15.99 12.44
N THR A 56 21.56 -15.29 12.45
CA THR A 56 20.30 -15.86 12.98
C THR A 56 19.34 -16.29 11.88
N THR A 57 18.51 -17.28 12.18
CA THR A 57 17.53 -17.85 11.24
C THR A 57 16.13 -17.36 11.61
N PRO A 58 15.40 -16.69 10.70
CA PRO A 58 14.04 -16.24 10.96
C PRO A 58 13.06 -17.40 10.91
N THR A 59 12.27 -17.54 11.97
CA THR A 59 11.35 -18.67 12.17
C THR A 59 9.99 -18.15 12.58
N ARG A 60 8.94 -18.85 12.14
CA ARG A 60 7.56 -18.54 12.50
C ARG A 60 7.21 -19.25 13.80
N TYR A 61 6.83 -18.49 14.82
CA TYR A 61 6.22 -19.03 16.02
C TYR A 61 4.72 -18.71 16.02
N SER A 62 3.89 -19.67 16.41
CA SER A 62 2.45 -19.47 16.55
C SER A 62 1.97 -20.07 17.84
N TYR A 63 1.16 -19.32 18.58
CA TYR A 63 0.52 -19.78 19.81
C TYR A 63 -0.97 -19.49 19.80
N ASP A 64 -1.70 -20.32 20.53
CA ASP A 64 -3.14 -20.20 20.70
C ASP A 64 -3.44 -19.07 21.69
N THR A 65 -4.33 -18.18 21.28
CA THR A 65 -4.81 -17.04 22.05
C THR A 65 -6.34 -17.05 22.07
N PHE A 66 -6.92 -16.23 22.95
CA PHE A 66 -8.36 -15.98 22.94
C PHE A 66 -8.59 -14.50 22.66
N THR A 67 -9.40 -14.20 21.64
CA THR A 67 -9.95 -12.85 21.42
C THR A 67 -11.37 -12.81 21.97
N THR A 68 -11.80 -11.64 22.41
CA THR A 68 -13.18 -11.43 22.85
C THR A 68 -14.01 -10.87 21.70
N ASP A 69 -15.14 -11.50 21.40
CA ASP A 69 -16.10 -10.95 20.44
C ASP A 69 -16.92 -9.80 21.05
N GLU A 70 -17.72 -9.13 20.21
CA GLU A 70 -18.58 -8.01 20.62
C GLU A 70 -19.64 -8.37 21.67
N TYR A 71 -19.89 -9.67 21.90
CA TYR A 71 -20.80 -10.20 22.91
C TYR A 71 -20.07 -10.72 24.15
N GLY A 72 -18.75 -10.52 24.24
CA GLY A 72 -17.92 -10.95 25.37
C GLY A 72 -17.57 -12.44 25.37
N ASN A 73 -17.81 -13.17 24.28
CA ASN A 73 -17.42 -14.58 24.20
C ASN A 73 -15.96 -14.71 23.76
N ALA A 74 -15.24 -15.61 24.43
CA ALA A 74 -13.88 -15.97 24.02
C ALA A 74 -13.90 -16.79 22.73
N ARG A 75 -13.23 -16.30 21.70
CA ARG A 75 -13.00 -16.98 20.42
C ARG A 75 -11.53 -17.40 20.33
N PRO A 76 -11.23 -18.67 19.98
CA PRO A 76 -9.86 -19.08 19.75
C PRO A 76 -9.28 -18.32 18.55
N SER A 77 -8.06 -17.84 18.68
CA SER A 77 -7.31 -17.14 17.63
C SER A 77 -5.84 -17.53 17.68
N THR A 78 -5.19 -17.55 16.53
CA THR A 78 -3.76 -17.87 16.42
C THR A 78 -2.97 -16.58 16.23
N ALA A 79 -2.07 -16.30 17.18
CA ALA A 79 -1.10 -15.22 17.04
C ALA A 79 0.15 -15.73 16.32
N TYR A 80 0.80 -14.85 15.56
CA TYR A 80 2.02 -15.15 14.82
C TYR A 80 3.13 -14.20 15.23
N GLU A 81 4.30 -14.74 15.55
CA GLU A 81 5.47 -13.97 15.93
C GLU A 81 6.68 -14.40 15.10
N LEU A 82 7.55 -13.43 14.85
CA LEU A 82 8.83 -13.66 14.20
C LEU A 82 9.90 -13.88 15.27
N HIS A 83 10.50 -15.07 15.29
CA HIS A 83 11.60 -15.41 16.20
C HIS A 83 12.89 -15.55 15.39
N CYS A 84 13.95 -14.88 15.84
CA CYS A 84 15.29 -15.00 15.28
C CYS A 84 16.11 -15.98 16.12
N LEU A 85 16.39 -17.17 15.59
CA LEU A 85 17.12 -18.23 16.29
C LEU A 85 18.61 -18.15 15.98
N ASP A 86 19.48 -18.26 16.98
CA ASP A 86 20.92 -18.48 16.77
C ASP A 86 21.19 -19.92 16.31
N SER A 87 22.43 -20.20 15.93
CA SER A 87 23.01 -21.52 15.63
C SER A 87 22.82 -22.56 16.75
N SER A 88 22.60 -22.14 18.00
CA SER A 88 22.24 -22.98 19.14
C SER A 88 20.75 -23.32 19.24
N GLY A 89 19.90 -22.67 18.43
CA GLY A 89 18.44 -22.77 18.53
C GLY A 89 17.83 -21.89 19.62
N GLU A 90 18.59 -20.98 20.22
CA GLU A 90 18.06 -20.02 21.20
C GLU A 90 17.47 -18.79 20.50
N VAL A 91 16.37 -18.26 21.06
CA VAL A 91 15.72 -17.06 20.56
C VAL A 91 16.52 -15.82 20.99
N VAL A 92 17.16 -15.17 20.02
CA VAL A 92 17.98 -13.97 20.25
C VAL A 92 17.11 -12.72 20.19
N LYS A 93 16.04 -12.76 19.39
CA LYS A 93 15.15 -11.62 19.17
C LYS A 93 13.76 -12.08 18.77
N GLU A 94 12.76 -11.44 19.35
CA GLU A 94 11.35 -11.64 19.04
C GLU A 94 10.77 -10.36 18.46
N ASP A 95 10.00 -10.47 17.40
CA ASP A 95 9.23 -9.37 16.84
C ASP A 95 7.78 -9.81 16.58
N PRO A 96 6.83 -9.44 17.46
CA PRO A 96 5.45 -9.88 17.34
C PRO A 96 4.64 -9.09 16.31
N ILE A 97 5.09 -7.89 15.91
CA ILE A 97 4.22 -6.97 15.14
C ILE A 97 4.97 -6.17 14.07
N GLY A 98 6.25 -5.84 14.30
CA GLY A 98 7.06 -5.01 13.41
C GLY A 98 7.25 -5.67 12.05
N TYR A 99 7.37 -6.99 12.00
CA TYR A 99 7.45 -7.72 10.73
C TYR A 99 6.19 -7.57 9.88
N ALA A 100 4.99 -7.59 10.50
CA ALA A 100 3.73 -7.46 9.79
C ALA A 100 3.55 -6.04 9.23
N PHE A 101 3.88 -5.01 10.01
CA PHE A 101 3.86 -3.62 9.52
C PHE A 101 4.89 -3.37 8.42
N GLY A 102 6.11 -3.90 8.57
CA GLY A 102 7.14 -3.82 7.53
C GLY A 102 6.68 -4.48 6.22
N TRP A 103 6.01 -5.63 6.33
CA TRP A 103 5.43 -6.34 5.20
C TRP A 103 4.31 -5.56 4.51
N SER A 104 3.35 -5.02 5.27
CA SER A 104 2.30 -4.17 4.73
C SER A 104 2.88 -2.89 4.10
N GLY A 105 3.93 -2.32 4.70
CA GLY A 105 4.66 -1.18 4.15
C GLY A 105 5.31 -1.49 2.80
N LEU A 106 5.90 -2.69 2.64
CA LEU A 106 6.47 -3.13 1.36
C LEU A 106 5.39 -3.16 0.26
N TRP A 107 4.23 -3.72 0.55
CA TRP A 107 3.10 -3.72 -0.38
C TRP A 107 2.56 -2.32 -0.68
N ALA A 108 2.53 -1.43 0.30
CA ALA A 108 2.17 -0.03 0.09
C ALA A 108 3.13 0.66 -0.90
N VAL A 109 4.45 0.43 -0.78
CA VAL A 109 5.45 0.95 -1.73
C VAL A 109 5.20 0.41 -3.14
N VAL A 110 4.93 -0.90 -3.28
CA VAL A 110 4.57 -1.51 -4.58
C VAL A 110 3.31 -0.85 -5.14
N GLY A 111 2.29 -0.63 -4.31
CA GLY A 111 1.05 0.05 -4.69
C GLY A 111 1.28 1.46 -5.21
N VAL A 112 2.18 2.23 -4.60
CA VAL A 112 2.57 3.57 -5.10
C VAL A 112 3.23 3.47 -6.47
N ILE A 113 4.19 2.55 -6.64
CA ILE A 113 4.92 2.38 -7.91
C ILE A 113 3.95 2.04 -9.04
N VAL A 114 3.02 1.11 -8.79
CA VAL A 114 1.98 0.73 -9.75
C VAL A 114 1.05 1.91 -10.06
N SER A 115 0.64 2.68 -9.03
CA SER A 115 -0.20 3.87 -9.21
C SER A 115 0.48 4.93 -10.09
N VAL A 116 1.76 5.20 -9.86
CA VAL A 116 2.55 6.15 -10.66
C VAL A 116 2.67 5.65 -12.10
N GLY A 117 2.98 4.37 -12.31
CA GLY A 117 3.05 3.76 -13.64
C GLY A 117 1.74 3.86 -14.42
N LEU A 118 0.62 3.53 -13.79
CA LEU A 118 -0.73 3.67 -14.37
C LEU A 118 -1.07 5.11 -14.70
N THR A 119 -0.68 6.06 -13.84
CA THR A 119 -0.93 7.48 -14.08
C THR A 119 -0.18 7.96 -15.32
N PHE A 120 1.07 7.53 -15.54
CA PHE A 120 1.80 7.85 -16.76
C PHE A 120 1.13 7.29 -18.02
N LEU A 121 0.63 6.05 -17.97
CA LEU A 121 -0.09 5.44 -19.09
C LEU A 121 -1.42 6.15 -19.38
N LEU A 122 -2.13 6.58 -18.33
CA LEU A 122 -3.45 7.19 -18.43
C LEU A 122 -3.42 8.72 -18.56
N ALA A 123 -2.25 9.35 -18.51
CA ALA A 123 -2.12 10.81 -18.61
C ALA A 123 -2.66 11.35 -19.94
N ALA A 124 -2.35 10.70 -21.05
CA ALA A 124 -2.82 11.09 -22.37
C ALA A 124 -4.36 10.96 -22.54
N PRO A 125 -4.99 9.79 -22.26
CA PRO A 125 -6.46 9.68 -22.34
C PRO A 125 -7.18 10.52 -21.28
N GLY A 126 -6.60 10.66 -20.08
CA GLY A 126 -7.14 11.51 -19.02
C GLY A 126 -7.18 12.98 -19.42
N GLY A 127 -6.12 13.50 -20.04
CA GLY A 127 -6.08 14.88 -20.55
C GLY A 127 -7.14 15.16 -21.62
N MET A 128 -7.39 14.20 -22.52
CA MET A 128 -8.45 14.32 -23.53
C MET A 128 -9.85 14.39 -22.91
N LEU A 129 -10.14 13.56 -21.91
CA LEU A 129 -11.42 13.56 -21.20
C LEU A 129 -11.66 14.89 -20.47
N VAL A 130 -10.65 15.39 -19.76
CA VAL A 130 -10.73 16.69 -19.05
C VAL A 130 -11.01 17.83 -20.03
N THR A 131 -10.31 17.83 -21.18
CA THR A 131 -10.51 18.86 -22.22
C THR A 131 -11.93 18.80 -22.82
N LYS A 132 -12.45 17.58 -23.05
CA LYS A 132 -13.82 17.38 -23.55
C LYS A 132 -14.89 17.88 -22.57
N VAL A 133 -14.69 17.65 -21.26
CA VAL A 133 -15.60 18.13 -20.21
C VAL A 133 -15.52 19.66 -20.07
N LEU A 134 -14.33 20.25 -20.12
CA LEU A 134 -14.15 21.70 -20.09
C LEU A 134 -14.82 22.40 -21.28
N ASN A 135 -14.68 21.84 -22.49
CA ASN A 135 -15.35 22.38 -23.67
C ASN A 135 -16.88 22.30 -23.56
N SER A 136 -17.44 21.17 -23.07
CA SER A 136 -18.89 21.05 -22.93
C SER A 136 -19.49 21.99 -21.87
N LEU A 137 -18.76 22.25 -20.78
CA LEU A 137 -19.15 23.25 -19.78
C LEU A 137 -19.09 24.67 -20.33
N ARG A 138 -18.10 24.96 -21.17
CA ARG A 138 -17.96 26.27 -21.82
C ARG A 138 -19.11 26.53 -22.81
N GLU A 139 -19.46 25.55 -23.64
CA GLU A 139 -20.63 25.63 -24.54
C GLU A 139 -21.93 25.89 -23.76
N LYS A 140 -22.19 25.14 -22.69
CA LYS A 140 -23.38 25.36 -21.85
C LYS A 140 -23.43 26.76 -21.25
N LYS A 141 -22.30 27.31 -20.81
CA LYS A 141 -22.24 28.66 -20.22
C LYS A 141 -22.48 29.76 -21.25
N THR A 142 -22.11 29.52 -22.51
CA THR A 142 -22.33 30.48 -23.62
C THR A 142 -23.78 30.50 -24.07
N LEU A 143 -24.53 29.41 -23.89
CA LEU A 143 -25.96 29.30 -24.22
C LEU A 143 -26.90 29.88 -23.15
N GLN A 144 -26.40 30.16 -21.94
CA GLN A 144 -27.18 30.76 -20.84
C GLN A 144 -27.05 32.29 -20.76
N ASN A 145 -26.20 32.90 -21.59
CA ASN A 145 -25.91 34.33 -21.62
C ASN A 145 -26.42 34.93 -22.93
#